data_AF-A0A061RV00-F1
#
_entry.id   AF-A0A061RV00-F1
#
_cell.length_a   1.000
_cell.length_b   1.000
_cell.length_c   1.000
_cell.angle_alpha   90.00
_cell.angle_beta   90.00
_cell.angle_gamma   90.00
#
_symmetry.space_group_name_H-M   'P 1'
#
loop_
_entity.id
_entity.type
_entity.pdbx_description
1 polymer ?
#
loop_
_entity_poly.entity_id
_entity_poly.type
_entity_poly.pdbx_seq_one_letter_code
_entity_poly.pdbx_strand_id
1 'polypeptide(L)'
;KKDYKLRAEDFHKKQNTLNNLYRKAEQRNPDEFYFAMENSQTKGGVHIGRRSTSNKHTQEQLQLMRTQDMKYLTTKAQIDAKKAERLKESLHFIGAAPRNTHTVFVDSAREAAALKPEEYFDTDPELLGRAFNRPRQSQLESQKVLQGSARPVPRLSKKVKRQQSAAYKELGERLQRMDQLKKAAQEVELKKALAGKGRKRKIVREDGTAVFKWRKERQK
;
A
#
# COMPACT_ATOMS: atom_id res chain seq x y z
N LYS A 1 61.69 3.60 6.84
CA LYS A 1 62.06 2.92 8.12
C LYS A 1 60.99 3.05 9.22
N LYS A 2 60.26 4.18 9.32
CA LYS A 2 59.18 4.36 10.32
C LYS A 2 58.03 3.35 10.17
N ASP A 3 57.56 3.13 8.95
CA ASP A 3 56.45 2.19 8.69
C ASP A 3 56.80 0.74 9.00
N TYR A 4 58.05 0.35 8.76
CA TYR A 4 58.56 -0.97 9.14
C TYR A 4 58.53 -1.16 10.66
N LYS A 5 58.98 -0.15 11.42
CA LYS A 5 58.97 -0.21 12.89
C LYS A 5 57.54 -0.34 13.43
N LEU A 6 56.60 0.48 12.93
CA LEU A 6 55.19 0.40 13.32
C LEU A 6 54.57 -0.97 13.00
N ARG A 7 54.90 -1.54 11.83
CA ARG A 7 54.43 -2.87 11.42
C ARG A 7 55.02 -3.98 12.28
N ALA A 8 56.31 -3.93 12.58
CA ALA A 8 56.99 -4.92 13.40
C ALA A 8 56.46 -4.89 14.84
N GLU A 9 56.26 -3.69 15.41
CA GLU A 9 55.67 -3.54 16.74
C GLU A 9 54.23 -4.08 16.80
N ASP A 10 53.38 -3.80 15.80
CA ASP A 10 52.02 -4.35 15.72
C ASP A 10 52.03 -5.89 15.58
N PHE A 11 52.92 -6.43 14.74
CA PHE A 11 53.09 -7.88 14.59
C PHE A 11 53.50 -8.55 15.90
N HIS A 12 54.52 -8.03 16.58
CA HIS A 12 54.96 -8.58 17.87
C HIS A 12 53.87 -8.47 18.94
N LYS A 13 53.09 -7.38 18.96
CA LYS A 13 51.93 -7.25 19.86
C LYS A 13 50.91 -8.36 19.62
N LYS A 14 50.52 -8.61 18.36
CA LYS A 14 49.58 -9.67 17.99
C LYS A 14 50.13 -11.07 18.27
N GLN A 15 51.42 -11.29 18.04
CA GLN A 15 52.07 -12.56 18.35
C GLN A 15 52.06 -12.83 19.86
N ASN A 16 52.38 -11.82 20.66
CA ASN A 16 52.38 -11.93 22.12
C ASN A 16 50.97 -12.18 22.67
N THR A 17 49.93 -11.53 22.12
CA THR A 17 48.55 -11.79 22.54
C THR A 17 48.09 -13.20 22.18
N LEU A 18 48.42 -13.70 20.98
CA LEU A 18 48.13 -15.09 20.59
C LEU A 18 48.85 -16.11 21.49
N ASN A 19 50.14 -15.92 21.77
CA ASN A 19 50.89 -16.79 22.67
C ASN A 19 50.26 -16.85 24.07
N ASN A 20 49.80 -15.72 24.59
CA ASN A 20 49.09 -15.67 25.87
C ASN A 20 47.73 -16.38 25.82
N LEU A 21 46.98 -16.27 24.72
CA LEU A 21 45.72 -17.00 24.53
C LEU A 21 45.95 -18.51 24.43
N TYR A 22 47.00 -18.95 23.74
CA TYR A 22 47.38 -20.37 23.67
C TYR A 22 47.72 -20.93 25.04
N ARG A 23 48.56 -20.23 25.83
CA ARG A 23 48.88 -20.66 27.20
C ARG A 23 47.62 -20.77 28.08
N LYS A 24 46.70 -19.81 27.97
CA LYS A 24 45.41 -19.87 28.70
C LYS A 24 44.55 -21.05 28.26
N ALA A 25 44.53 -21.38 26.97
CA ALA A 25 43.78 -22.51 26.45
C ALA A 25 44.40 -23.86 26.88
N GLU A 26 45.73 -23.94 26.93
CA GLU A 26 46.48 -25.12 27.37
C GLU A 26 46.32 -25.37 28.88
N GLN A 27 46.37 -24.31 29.70
CA GLN A 27 46.21 -24.37 31.15
C GLN A 27 44.74 -24.41 31.61
N ARG A 28 43.79 -24.59 30.69
CA ARG A 28 42.36 -24.58 31.02
C ARG A 28 41.99 -25.81 31.86
N ASN A 29 41.34 -25.59 32.99
CA ASN A 29 40.80 -26.66 33.81
C ASN A 29 39.48 -27.18 33.19
N PRO A 30 39.37 -28.46 32.81
CA PRO A 30 38.13 -29.01 32.23
C PRO A 30 36.94 -28.96 33.19
N ASP A 31 37.17 -28.95 34.50
CA ASP A 31 36.14 -28.94 35.54
C ASP A 31 35.81 -27.52 36.04
N GLU A 32 36.29 -26.48 35.36
CA GLU A 32 35.98 -25.10 35.73
C GLU A 32 34.48 -24.79 35.53
N PHE A 33 33.85 -24.24 36.57
CA PHE A 33 32.46 -23.81 36.52
C PHE A 33 32.32 -22.34 36.94
N TYR A 34 31.73 -21.55 36.07
CA TYR A 34 31.34 -20.17 36.35
C TYR A 34 29.82 -20.02 36.22
N PHE A 35 29.16 -19.32 37.15
CA PHE A 35 27.69 -19.12 37.10
C PHE A 35 27.19 -18.49 35.79
N ALA A 36 28.02 -17.69 35.11
CA ALA A 36 27.68 -17.14 33.80
C ALA A 36 27.51 -18.20 32.69
N MET A 37 28.07 -19.41 32.87
CA MET A 37 27.92 -20.53 31.93
C MET A 37 26.49 -21.06 31.84
N GLU A 38 25.64 -20.81 32.85
CA GLU A 38 24.21 -21.18 32.80
C GLU A 38 23.44 -20.39 31.72
N ASN A 39 23.80 -19.12 31.56
CA ASN A 39 23.11 -18.19 30.66
C ASN A 39 23.84 -17.99 29.32
N SER A 40 25.12 -18.34 29.28
CA SER A 40 26.02 -18.25 28.12
C SER A 40 25.98 -19.55 27.33
N GLN A 41 25.94 -19.46 25.99
CA GLN A 41 25.97 -20.63 25.13
C GLN A 41 27.15 -20.56 24.17
N THR A 42 27.74 -21.72 23.91
CA THR A 42 28.82 -21.91 22.94
C THR A 42 28.36 -22.93 21.91
N LYS A 43 28.57 -22.66 20.61
CA LYS A 43 28.26 -23.61 19.54
C LYS A 43 29.51 -23.81 18.69
N GLY A 44 29.98 -25.06 18.58
CA GLY A 44 31.22 -25.36 17.86
C GLY A 44 32.44 -24.63 18.42
N GLY A 45 32.51 -24.46 19.75
CA GLY A 45 33.64 -23.78 20.41
C GLY A 45 33.61 -22.25 20.38
N VAL A 46 32.64 -21.61 19.71
CA VAL A 46 32.50 -20.15 19.65
C VAL A 46 31.33 -19.68 20.51
N HIS A 47 31.58 -18.68 21.37
CA HIS A 47 30.56 -18.06 22.21
C HIS A 47 29.49 -17.37 21.36
N ILE A 48 28.22 -17.71 21.58
CA ILE A 48 27.08 -17.05 20.97
C ILE A 48 26.53 -16.03 21.98
N GLY A 49 26.85 -14.76 21.77
CA GLY A 49 26.15 -13.68 22.45
C GLY A 49 24.66 -13.71 22.06
N ARG A 50 23.75 -13.57 23.04
CA ARG A 50 22.33 -13.37 22.77
C ARG A 50 22.13 -12.05 22.02
N ARG A 51 22.09 -12.12 20.69
CA ARG A 51 21.83 -10.96 19.80
C ARG A 51 20.42 -10.40 19.94
N SER A 52 19.49 -11.23 20.42
CA SER A 52 18.10 -10.85 20.64
C SER A 52 17.59 -11.48 21.93
N THR A 53 16.78 -10.71 22.63
CA THR A 53 15.89 -11.19 23.67
C THR A 53 14.73 -11.89 22.95
N SER A 54 15.01 -13.08 22.44
CA SER A 54 13.99 -13.98 21.91
C SER A 54 13.00 -14.27 23.04
N ASN A 55 11.71 -14.02 22.82
CA ASN A 55 10.62 -14.11 23.82
C ASN A 55 10.46 -12.90 24.78
N LYS A 56 10.74 -11.67 24.35
CA LYS A 56 10.41 -10.45 25.15
C LYS A 56 8.96 -10.36 25.59
N HIS A 57 8.04 -10.84 24.75
CA HIS A 57 6.63 -10.53 24.89
C HIS A 57 5.82 -11.75 25.26
N THR A 58 4.94 -11.58 26.25
CA THR A 58 3.91 -12.57 26.56
C THR A 58 2.89 -12.64 25.43
N GLN A 59 2.13 -13.74 25.38
CA GLN A 59 1.06 -13.90 24.38
C GLN A 59 0.03 -12.77 24.46
N GLU A 60 -0.28 -12.29 25.67
CA GLU A 60 -1.21 -11.18 25.90
C GLU A 60 -0.67 -9.85 25.33
N GLN A 61 0.61 -9.56 25.55
CA GLN A 61 1.27 -8.39 24.96
C GLN A 61 1.25 -8.44 23.43
N LEU A 62 1.53 -9.60 22.83
CA LEU A 62 1.46 -9.80 21.39
C LEU A 62 0.03 -9.60 20.84
N GLN A 63 -1.00 -10.05 21.56
CA GLN A 63 -2.40 -9.83 21.17
C GLN A 63 -2.80 -8.36 21.25
N LEU A 64 -2.33 -7.65 22.28
CA LEU A 64 -2.53 -6.21 22.43
C LEU A 64 -1.89 -5.45 21.26
N MET A 65 -0.61 -5.73 20.96
CA MET A 65 0.10 -5.11 19.84
C MET A 65 -0.62 -5.34 18.51
N ARG A 66 -1.03 -6.58 18.22
CA ARG A 66 -1.81 -6.90 17.00
C ARG A 66 -3.14 -6.16 16.94
N THR A 67 -3.79 -5.94 18.07
CA THR A 67 -5.05 -5.19 18.14
C THR A 67 -4.83 -3.71 17.85
N GLN A 68 -3.75 -3.13 18.36
CA GLN A 68 -3.35 -1.75 18.06
C GLN A 68 -2.99 -1.60 16.58
N ASP A 69 -2.18 -2.50 16.03
CA ASP A 69 -1.79 -2.50 14.62
C ASP A 69 -3.01 -2.60 13.70
N MET A 70 -3.92 -3.54 13.98
CA MET A 70 -5.18 -3.68 13.25
C MET A 70 -5.97 -2.37 13.26
N LYS A 71 -6.17 -1.78 14.45
CA LYS A 71 -6.93 -0.52 14.59
C LYS A 71 -6.27 0.63 13.84
N TYR A 72 -4.94 0.69 13.83
CA TYR A 72 -4.20 1.68 13.07
C TYR A 72 -4.44 1.50 11.56
N LEU A 73 -4.29 0.28 11.04
CA LEU A 73 -4.49 -0.04 9.63
C LEU A 73 -5.92 0.26 9.18
N THR A 74 -6.94 -0.14 9.96
CA THR A 74 -8.34 0.13 9.64
C THR A 74 -8.63 1.63 9.63
N THR A 75 -8.08 2.38 10.59
CA THR A 75 -8.25 3.84 10.65
C THR A 75 -7.60 4.51 9.44
N LYS A 76 -6.39 4.09 9.03
CA LYS A 76 -5.75 4.62 7.83
C LYS A 76 -6.52 4.29 6.56
N ALA A 77 -7.04 3.07 6.44
CA ALA A 77 -7.90 2.68 5.32
C ALA A 77 -9.18 3.55 5.25
N GLN A 78 -9.80 3.85 6.39
CA GLN A 78 -10.97 4.74 6.46
C GLN A 78 -10.65 6.19 6.09
N ILE A 79 -9.48 6.71 6.50
CA ILE A 79 -9.04 8.05 6.11
C ILE A 79 -8.89 8.13 4.58
N ASP A 80 -8.24 7.15 3.97
CA ASP A 80 -8.07 7.10 2.52
C ASP A 80 -9.42 6.90 1.80
N ALA A 81 -10.32 6.09 2.34
CA ALA A 81 -11.68 5.92 1.81
C ALA A 81 -12.45 7.26 1.81
N LYS A 82 -12.49 7.97 2.93
CA LYS A 82 -13.16 9.28 3.03
C LYS A 82 -12.53 10.33 2.11
N LYS A 83 -11.20 10.29 1.93
CA LYS A 83 -10.51 11.20 1.01
C LYS A 83 -10.87 10.87 -0.44
N ALA A 84 -10.94 9.59 -0.80
CA ALA A 84 -11.36 9.15 -2.12
C ALA A 84 -12.82 9.52 -2.41
N GLU A 85 -13.72 9.39 -1.44
CA GLU A 85 -15.13 9.83 -1.57
C GLU A 85 -15.23 11.34 -1.85
N ARG A 86 -14.57 12.18 -1.04
CA ARG A 86 -14.55 13.63 -1.27
C ARG A 86 -13.98 14.01 -2.64
N LEU A 87 -12.91 13.35 -3.07
CA LEU A 87 -12.33 13.57 -4.40
C LEU A 87 -13.32 13.15 -5.50
N LYS A 88 -13.97 11.99 -5.35
CA LYS A 88 -14.97 11.47 -6.28
C LYS A 88 -16.16 12.42 -6.42
N GLU A 89 -16.64 12.96 -5.30
CA GLU A 89 -17.69 13.99 -5.27
C GLU A 89 -17.24 15.24 -6.03
N SER A 90 -16.03 15.75 -5.81
CA SER A 90 -15.54 16.96 -6.49
C SER A 90 -15.23 16.79 -7.99
N LEU A 91 -14.81 15.60 -8.42
CA LEU A 91 -14.32 15.37 -9.79
C LEU A 91 -15.48 15.16 -10.78
N HIS A 92 -16.64 14.68 -10.30
CA HIS A 92 -17.87 14.43 -11.08
C HIS A 92 -17.69 13.57 -12.36
N PHE A 93 -16.50 13.02 -12.60
CA PHE A 93 -16.10 12.33 -13.84
C PHE A 93 -16.39 13.11 -15.13
N ILE A 94 -16.43 14.44 -15.05
CA ILE A 94 -16.69 15.30 -16.21
C ILE A 94 -15.54 15.16 -17.21
N GLY A 95 -15.85 14.71 -18.43
CA GLY A 95 -14.85 14.45 -19.47
C GLY A 95 -14.29 13.03 -19.50
N ALA A 96 -14.68 12.15 -18.57
CA ALA A 96 -14.44 10.72 -18.72
C ALA A 96 -15.32 10.15 -19.84
N ALA A 97 -14.84 9.10 -20.52
CA ALA A 97 -15.65 8.43 -21.53
C ALA A 97 -16.95 7.89 -20.88
N PRO A 98 -18.12 8.28 -21.39
CA PRO A 98 -19.38 7.75 -20.89
C PRO A 98 -19.42 6.24 -21.06
N ARG A 99 -19.92 5.52 -20.05
CA ARG A 99 -20.19 4.07 -20.15
C ARG A 99 -21.54 3.78 -20.82
N ASN A 100 -22.39 4.79 -20.98
CA ASN A 100 -23.73 4.69 -21.53
C ASN A 100 -23.75 5.00 -23.02
N THR A 101 -24.68 4.34 -23.71
CA THR A 101 -25.03 4.60 -25.11
C THR A 101 -26.28 5.48 -25.17
N HIS A 102 -26.30 6.47 -26.07
CA HIS A 102 -27.48 7.31 -26.32
C HIS A 102 -28.16 6.87 -27.62
N THR A 103 -29.33 6.26 -27.51
CA THR A 103 -30.13 5.78 -28.65
C THR A 103 -31.20 6.81 -29.02
N VAL A 104 -31.23 7.22 -30.28
CA VAL A 104 -32.27 8.11 -30.83
C VAL A 104 -33.32 7.25 -31.53
N PHE A 105 -34.59 7.48 -31.23
CA PHE A 105 -35.72 6.84 -31.90
C PHE A 105 -36.24 7.75 -33.01
N VAL A 106 -36.56 7.14 -34.15
CA VAL A 106 -37.07 7.79 -35.36
C VAL A 106 -38.21 6.96 -35.93
N ASP A 107 -39.15 7.62 -36.60
CA ASP A 107 -40.42 7.02 -37.00
C ASP A 107 -40.31 6.18 -38.28
N SER A 108 -39.36 6.51 -39.16
CA SER A 108 -39.16 5.79 -40.42
C SER A 108 -37.73 5.33 -40.67
N ALA A 109 -37.58 4.24 -41.42
CA ALA A 109 -36.26 3.73 -41.84
C ALA A 109 -35.50 4.71 -42.75
N ARG A 110 -36.22 5.55 -43.50
CA ARG A 110 -35.61 6.60 -44.35
C ARG A 110 -34.98 7.70 -43.50
N GLU A 111 -35.67 8.14 -42.44
CA GLU A 111 -35.14 9.12 -41.48
C GLU A 111 -33.95 8.55 -40.71
N ALA A 112 -33.99 7.28 -40.32
CA ALA A 112 -32.85 6.62 -39.67
C ALA A 112 -31.57 6.67 -40.53
N ALA A 113 -31.70 6.45 -41.84
CA ALA A 113 -30.57 6.48 -42.77
C ALA A 113 -30.04 7.91 -43.04
N ALA A 114 -30.91 8.92 -43.01
CA ALA A 114 -30.56 10.31 -43.28
C ALA A 114 -30.21 11.12 -42.01
N LEU A 115 -30.31 10.52 -40.82
CA LEU A 115 -30.15 11.21 -39.55
C LEU A 115 -28.73 11.78 -39.38
N LYS A 116 -28.64 13.11 -39.39
CA LYS A 116 -27.41 13.83 -39.02
C LYS A 116 -27.48 14.27 -37.56
N PRO A 117 -26.53 13.84 -36.71
CA PRO A 117 -26.53 14.22 -35.30
C PRO A 117 -26.44 15.75 -35.07
N GLU A 118 -25.72 16.46 -35.93
CA GLU A 118 -25.53 17.92 -35.85
C GLU A 118 -26.86 18.67 -35.92
N GLU A 119 -27.66 18.36 -36.94
CA GLU A 119 -28.96 18.96 -37.20
C GLU A 119 -30.00 18.51 -36.15
N TYR A 120 -29.97 17.23 -35.76
CA TYR A 120 -30.91 16.69 -34.75
C TYR A 120 -30.73 17.35 -33.37
N PHE A 121 -29.48 17.58 -32.95
CA PHE A 121 -29.20 18.19 -31.64
C PHE A 121 -29.15 19.72 -31.66
N ASP A 122 -29.19 20.35 -32.85
CA ASP A 122 -29.00 21.80 -33.04
C ASP A 122 -27.68 22.27 -32.39
N THR A 123 -26.60 21.53 -32.60
CA THR A 123 -25.28 21.77 -31.97
C THR A 123 -24.14 21.74 -32.97
N ASP A 124 -23.08 22.49 -32.70
CA ASP A 124 -21.87 22.49 -33.51
C ASP A 124 -21.19 21.10 -33.58
N PRO A 125 -20.61 20.68 -34.73
CA PRO A 125 -19.97 19.37 -34.91
C PRO A 125 -18.89 19.05 -33.88
N GLU A 126 -18.12 20.04 -33.43
CA GLU A 126 -17.04 19.83 -32.46
C GLU A 126 -17.56 19.39 -31.08
N LEU A 127 -18.82 19.71 -30.78
CA LEU A 127 -19.44 19.43 -29.48
C LEU A 127 -20.10 18.05 -29.40
N LEU A 128 -20.31 17.39 -30.54
CA LEU A 128 -20.88 16.05 -30.59
C LEU A 128 -20.00 14.99 -29.91
N GLY A 129 -18.69 15.25 -29.81
CA GLY A 129 -17.74 14.36 -29.14
C GLY A 129 -17.81 14.36 -27.60
N ARG A 130 -18.40 15.38 -26.96
CA ARG A 130 -18.44 15.48 -25.48
C ARG A 130 -19.81 15.14 -24.93
N ALA A 131 -19.99 14.34 -23.89
CA ALA A 131 -21.33 13.94 -23.42
C ALA A 131 -22.10 15.04 -22.64
N PHE A 132 -21.41 16.06 -22.13
CA PHE A 132 -21.97 17.08 -21.23
C PHE A 132 -21.83 18.47 -21.85
N ASN A 133 -22.68 19.39 -21.41
CA ASN A 133 -22.68 20.80 -21.81
C ASN A 133 -22.66 20.99 -23.35
N ARG A 134 -23.69 20.50 -24.04
CA ARG A 134 -23.92 20.73 -25.48
C ARG A 134 -24.99 21.82 -25.65
N PRO A 135 -24.64 23.11 -25.63
CA PRO A 135 -25.63 24.18 -25.83
C PRO A 135 -26.13 24.17 -27.28
N ARG A 136 -27.40 24.47 -27.46
CA ARG A 136 -28.00 24.65 -28.80
C ARG A 136 -27.52 25.95 -29.45
N GLN A 137 -27.57 26.04 -30.78
CA GLN A 137 -27.21 27.28 -31.48
C GLN A 137 -28.08 28.45 -31.02
N SER A 138 -29.39 28.25 -30.90
CA SER A 138 -30.34 29.22 -30.32
C SER A 138 -29.99 29.67 -28.88
N GLN A 139 -29.41 28.78 -28.07
CA GLN A 139 -28.96 29.11 -26.71
C GLN A 139 -27.66 29.94 -26.73
N LEU A 140 -26.75 29.66 -27.67
CA LEU A 140 -25.53 30.43 -27.85
C LEU A 140 -25.80 31.86 -28.34
N GLU A 141 -26.85 32.03 -29.16
CA GLU A 141 -27.28 33.35 -29.67
C GLU A 141 -27.99 34.19 -28.60
N SER A 142 -28.89 33.57 -27.83
CA SER A 142 -29.69 34.26 -26.80
C SER A 142 -28.90 34.56 -25.53
N GLN A 143 -28.05 33.63 -25.13
CA GLN A 143 -27.19 33.82 -23.98
C GLN A 143 -26.04 34.70 -24.47
N LYS A 144 -25.85 35.90 -23.90
CA LYS A 144 -24.54 36.58 -23.91
C LYS A 144 -23.58 35.66 -23.14
N VAL A 145 -23.12 34.59 -23.79
CA VAL A 145 -22.34 33.52 -23.18
C VAL A 145 -21.04 34.14 -22.70
N LEU A 146 -21.02 34.54 -21.43
CA LEU A 146 -19.82 34.82 -20.65
C LEU A 146 -18.82 35.75 -21.35
N GLN A 147 -19.17 37.03 -21.51
CA GLN A 147 -18.19 38.10 -21.79
C GLN A 147 -17.09 38.22 -20.71
N GLY A 148 -17.12 37.42 -19.64
CA GLY A 148 -16.12 37.39 -18.57
C GLY A 148 -14.87 36.53 -18.81
N SER A 149 -14.75 35.76 -19.91
CA SER A 149 -13.50 35.00 -20.17
C SER A 149 -13.24 34.64 -21.64
N ALA A 150 -13.67 35.49 -22.58
CA ALA A 150 -13.58 35.26 -24.02
C ALA A 150 -12.17 35.41 -24.64
N ARG A 151 -11.11 35.05 -23.91
CA ARG A 151 -9.82 34.71 -24.52
C ARG A 151 -9.48 33.29 -24.12
N PRO A 152 -9.36 32.34 -25.06
CA PRO A 152 -8.78 31.04 -24.75
C PRO A 152 -7.33 31.28 -24.36
N VAL A 153 -7.07 31.50 -23.07
CA VAL A 153 -5.70 31.62 -22.56
C VAL A 153 -5.17 30.19 -22.54
N PRO A 154 -4.32 29.76 -23.51
CA PRO A 154 -3.97 28.34 -23.65
C PRO A 154 -3.22 27.82 -22.42
N ARG A 155 -2.63 28.74 -21.64
CA ARG A 155 -1.97 28.46 -20.36
C ARG A 155 -2.96 28.09 -19.26
N LEU A 156 -4.13 28.74 -19.20
CA LEU A 156 -5.14 28.49 -18.17
C LEU A 156 -5.79 27.11 -18.36
N SER A 157 -6.12 26.76 -19.62
CA SER A 157 -6.68 25.44 -19.95
C SER A 157 -5.69 24.30 -19.70
N LYS A 158 -4.40 24.46 -20.01
CA LYS A 158 -3.36 23.48 -19.68
C LYS A 158 -3.19 23.30 -18.17
N LYS A 159 -3.23 24.39 -17.39
CA LYS A 159 -3.14 24.33 -15.92
C LYS A 159 -4.33 23.57 -15.32
N VAL A 160 -5.55 23.85 -15.78
CA VAL A 160 -6.77 23.14 -15.33
C VAL A 160 -6.70 21.66 -15.69
N LYS A 161 -6.34 21.31 -16.93
CA LYS A 161 -6.16 19.89 -17.34
C LYS A 161 -5.11 19.17 -16.49
N ARG A 162 -4.01 19.83 -16.16
CA ARG A 162 -2.96 19.28 -15.28
C ARG A 162 -3.46 19.08 -13.84
N GLN A 163 -4.25 20.01 -13.31
CA GLN A 163 -4.86 19.87 -11.98
C GLN A 163 -5.87 18.72 -11.96
N GLN A 164 -6.69 18.59 -13.00
CA GLN A 164 -7.62 17.46 -13.17
C GLN A 164 -6.88 16.13 -13.23
N SER A 165 -5.85 16.01 -14.08
CA SER A 165 -5.09 14.75 -14.20
C SER A 165 -4.39 14.37 -12.90
N ALA A 166 -3.84 15.35 -12.18
CA ALA A 166 -3.25 15.13 -10.86
C ALA A 166 -4.29 14.64 -9.84
N ALA A 167 -5.49 15.21 -9.83
CA ALA A 167 -6.57 14.80 -8.93
C ALA A 167 -7.09 13.39 -9.23
N TYR A 168 -7.24 13.01 -10.51
CA TYR A 168 -7.57 11.62 -10.88
C TYR A 168 -6.46 10.64 -10.52
N LYS A 169 -5.20 11.04 -10.67
CA LYS A 169 -4.05 10.24 -10.24
C LYS A 169 -4.08 10.03 -8.73
N GLU A 170 -4.30 11.09 -7.94
CA GLU A 170 -4.45 10.97 -6.49
C GLU A 170 -5.61 10.03 -6.13
N LEU A 171 -6.78 10.18 -6.77
CA LEU A 171 -7.93 9.29 -6.52
C LEU A 171 -7.57 7.82 -6.74
N GLY A 172 -6.89 7.50 -7.85
CA GLY A 172 -6.44 6.14 -8.14
C GLY A 172 -5.47 5.59 -7.09
N GLU A 173 -4.46 6.38 -6.71
CA GLU A 173 -3.48 6.02 -5.68
C GLU A 173 -4.15 5.79 -4.32
N ARG A 174 -5.13 6.63 -3.94
CA ARG A 174 -5.89 6.47 -2.68
C ARG A 174 -6.69 5.17 -2.66
N LEU A 175 -7.35 4.83 -3.77
CA LEU A 175 -8.12 3.59 -3.88
C LEU A 175 -7.21 2.36 -3.79
N GLN A 176 -6.06 2.39 -4.48
CA GLN A 176 -5.08 1.30 -4.43
C GLN A 176 -4.50 1.14 -3.02
N ARG A 177 -4.11 2.25 -2.39
CA ARG A 177 -3.60 2.25 -1.01
C ARG A 177 -4.63 1.74 -0.02
N MET A 178 -5.89 2.15 -0.15
CA MET A 178 -7.00 1.66 0.67
C MET A 178 -7.14 0.13 0.54
N ASP A 179 -7.08 -0.42 -0.67
CA ASP A 179 -7.17 -1.88 -0.89
C ASP A 179 -5.98 -2.62 -0.24
N GLN A 180 -4.76 -2.10 -0.39
CA GLN A 180 -3.58 -2.65 0.27
C GLN A 180 -3.70 -2.64 1.80
N LEU A 181 -4.16 -1.53 2.39
CA LEU A 181 -4.37 -1.42 3.83
C LEU A 181 -5.47 -2.36 4.33
N LYS A 182 -6.54 -2.56 3.55
CA LYS A 182 -7.59 -3.54 3.88
C LYS A 182 -7.05 -4.96 3.88
N LYS A 183 -6.25 -5.34 2.87
CA LYS A 183 -5.58 -6.65 2.82
C LYS A 183 -4.65 -6.87 4.01
N ALA A 184 -3.79 -5.89 4.31
CA ALA A 184 -2.92 -5.95 5.48
C ALA A 184 -3.71 -6.07 6.81
N ALA A 185 -4.82 -5.33 6.95
CA ALA A 185 -5.67 -5.44 8.12
C ALA A 185 -6.29 -6.85 8.26
N GLN A 186 -6.76 -7.45 7.16
CA GLN A 186 -7.28 -8.83 7.13
C GLN A 186 -6.21 -9.85 7.52
N GLU A 187 -4.96 -9.66 7.09
CA GLU A 187 -3.85 -10.54 7.50
C GLU A 187 -3.57 -10.45 9.00
N VAL A 188 -3.55 -9.23 9.56
CA VAL A 188 -3.34 -9.02 11.00
C VAL A 188 -4.52 -9.59 11.79
N GLU A 189 -5.74 -9.43 11.30
CA GLU A 189 -6.96 -10.02 11.86
C GLU A 189 -6.90 -11.55 11.87
N LEU A 190 -6.48 -12.17 10.76
CA LEU A 190 -6.25 -13.61 10.70
C LEU A 190 -5.20 -14.03 11.73
N LYS A 191 -4.04 -13.35 11.81
CA LYS A 191 -3.00 -13.64 12.80
C LYS A 191 -3.51 -13.50 14.24
N LYS A 192 -4.40 -12.54 14.51
CA LYS A 192 -5.05 -12.40 15.82
C LYS A 192 -6.00 -13.56 16.10
N ALA A 193 -6.86 -13.92 15.15
CA ALA A 193 -7.77 -15.06 15.26
C ALA A 193 -7.01 -16.39 15.47
N LEU A 194 -5.87 -16.57 14.79
CA LEU A 194 -4.99 -17.73 14.97
C LEU A 194 -4.30 -17.75 16.32
N ALA A 195 -4.01 -16.61 16.94
CA ALA A 195 -3.52 -16.55 18.32
C ALA A 195 -4.63 -16.72 19.37
N GLY A 196 -5.89 -16.66 18.95
CA GLY A 196 -7.05 -16.86 19.81
C GLY A 196 -7.27 -18.32 20.21
N LYS A 197 -8.22 -18.50 21.14
CA LYS A 197 -8.64 -19.81 21.66
C LYS A 197 -9.47 -20.58 20.62
N GLY A 198 -9.58 -21.89 20.81
CA GLY A 198 -10.37 -22.79 19.96
C GLY A 198 -9.53 -23.70 19.07
N ARG A 199 -10.00 -24.94 18.89
CA ARG A 199 -9.34 -25.94 18.06
C ARG A 199 -9.47 -25.57 16.59
N LYS A 200 -8.35 -25.52 15.87
CA LYS A 200 -8.27 -25.13 14.45
C LYS A 200 -7.39 -26.09 13.67
N ARG A 201 -7.66 -26.23 12.38
CA ARG A 201 -6.87 -27.02 11.42
C ARG A 201 -6.50 -26.16 10.22
N LYS A 202 -5.22 -26.19 9.83
CA LYS A 202 -4.75 -25.61 8.57
C LYS A 202 -5.12 -26.56 7.43
N ILE A 203 -5.75 -26.04 6.39
CA ILE A 203 -6.12 -26.75 5.16
C ILE A 203 -5.41 -26.01 4.03
N VAL A 204 -4.61 -26.72 3.25
CA VAL A 204 -3.97 -26.17 2.05
C VAL A 204 -4.86 -26.53 0.86
N ARG A 205 -5.26 -25.53 0.07
CA ARG A 205 -6.03 -25.73 -1.16
C ARG A 205 -5.12 -26.20 -2.29
N GLU A 206 -5.72 -26.63 -3.39
CA GLU A 206 -5.02 -27.03 -4.63
C GLU A 206 -4.11 -25.90 -5.15
N ASP A 207 -4.53 -24.65 -5.02
CA ASP A 207 -3.75 -23.46 -5.39
C ASP A 207 -2.58 -23.14 -4.43
N GLY A 208 -2.31 -23.99 -3.43
CA GLY A 208 -1.28 -23.78 -2.40
C GLY A 208 -1.65 -22.77 -1.31
N THR A 209 -2.83 -22.15 -1.40
CA THR A 209 -3.31 -21.18 -0.39
C THR A 209 -3.73 -21.88 0.90
N ALA A 210 -3.27 -21.36 2.04
CA ALA A 210 -3.60 -21.91 3.35
C ALA A 210 -4.84 -21.24 3.95
N VAL A 211 -5.86 -22.04 4.24
CA VAL A 211 -7.08 -21.61 4.94
C VAL A 211 -7.16 -22.32 6.29
N PHE A 212 -7.67 -21.63 7.30
CA PHE A 212 -7.84 -22.21 8.63
C PHE A 212 -9.32 -22.49 8.89
N LYS A 213 -9.62 -23.71 9.33
CA LYS A 213 -10.97 -24.13 9.72
C LYS A 213 -11.00 -24.36 11.22
N TRP A 214 -11.87 -23.64 11.92
CA TRP A 214 -12.15 -23.85 13.33
C TRP A 214 -13.14 -25.00 13.51
N ARG A 215 -12.99 -25.77 14.59
CA ARG A 215 -13.96 -26.80 14.99
C ARG A 215 -15.29 -26.10 15.30
N LYS A 216 -16.41 -26.70 14.87
CA LYS A 216 -17.75 -26.21 15.20
C LYS A 216 -18.01 -26.46 16.68
N GLU A 217 -17.74 -25.47 17.51
CA GLU A 217 -17.90 -25.49 18.96
C GLU A 217 -18.45 -24.13 19.39
N ARG A 218 -19.53 -24.13 20.18
CA ARG A 218 -20.11 -22.91 20.71
C ARG A 218 -19.17 -22.38 21.80
N GLN A 219 -18.75 -21.12 21.68
CA GLN A 219 -18.04 -20.46 22.76
C GLN A 219 -19.01 -20.29 23.93
N LYS A 220 -18.62 -20.81 25.10
CA LYS A 220 -19.35 -20.63 26.36
C LYS A 220 -19.03 -19.26 26.94
#